data_AF-A0A7S3D7H4-F1
#
_entry.id   AF-A0A7S3D7H4-F1
#
_cell.length_a   1.000
_cell.length_b   1.000
_cell.length_c   1.000
_cell.angle_alpha   90.00
_cell.angle_beta   90.00
_cell.angle_gamma   90.00
#
_symmetry.space_group_name_H-M   'P 1'
#
loop_
_entity.id
_entity.type
_entity.pdbx_description
1 polymer ?
#
loop_
_entity_poly.entity_id
_entity_poly.type
_entity_poly.pdbx_seq_one_letter_code
_entity_poly.pdbx_strand_id
1 'polypeptide(L)'
;ELAADRATVQVSCPISRMRIVTPARGSACTHMQCFDLRWFLTVFENSKHQRRCTVCAKPIPSVKDLVVDGLLVDILREIEEDEGVLSIHLQKGGSWSVAERDDEDE
;
A
#
# COMPACT_ATOMS: atom_id res chain seq x y z
N GLU A 1 3.84 -22.65 12.91
CA GLU A 1 2.75 -21.75 12.45
C GLU A 1 3.01 -21.40 11.00
N LEU A 2 2.09 -21.71 10.09
CA LEU A 2 2.27 -21.36 8.68
C LEU A 2 2.16 -19.84 8.54
N ALA A 3 3.28 -19.14 8.41
CA ALA A 3 3.27 -17.77 7.92
C ALA A 3 2.59 -17.80 6.55
N ALA A 4 1.53 -17.02 6.37
CA ALA A 4 0.89 -16.89 5.07
C ALA A 4 1.96 -16.46 4.05
N ASP A 5 2.20 -17.30 3.04
CA ASP A 5 3.23 -17.07 2.01
C ASP A 5 2.82 -15.97 1.01
N ARG A 6 1.61 -15.42 1.20
CA ARG A 6 1.02 -14.36 0.39
C ARG A 6 0.39 -13.28 1.26
N ALA A 7 0.46 -12.04 0.79
CA ALA A 7 -0.26 -10.88 1.33
C ALA A 7 -1.21 -10.33 0.24
N THR A 8 -2.48 -10.13 0.58
CA THR A 8 -3.40 -9.38 -0.28
C THR A 8 -3.17 -7.88 -0.06
N VAL A 9 -2.90 -7.15 -1.14
CA VAL A 9 -2.64 -5.71 -1.13
C VAL A 9 -3.66 -5.00 -2.01
N GLN A 10 -4.29 -3.96 -1.47
CA GLN A 10 -5.21 -3.11 -2.21
C GLN A 10 -4.41 -2.12 -3.07
N VAL A 11 -4.85 -1.92 -4.32
CA VAL A 11 -4.24 -0.90 -5.21
C VAL A 11 -4.73 0.51 -4.89
N SER A 12 -5.76 0.63 -4.06
CA SER A 12 -6.30 1.89 -3.58
C SER A 12 -5.59 2.36 -2.31
N CYS A 13 -5.43 3.68 -2.21
CA CYS A 13 -4.80 4.35 -1.08
C CYS A 13 -5.77 4.36 0.11
N PRO A 14 -5.36 3.89 1.31
CA PRO A 14 -6.22 3.89 2.49
C PRO A 14 -6.59 5.31 2.98
N ILE A 15 -5.86 6.34 2.53
CA ILE A 15 -6.09 7.73 2.91
C ILE A 15 -7.09 8.41 1.97
N SER A 16 -6.82 8.38 0.67
CA SER A 16 -7.65 9.08 -0.33
C SER A 16 -8.77 8.23 -0.90
N ARG A 17 -8.74 6.90 -0.70
CA ARG A 17 -9.60 5.91 -1.36
C ARG A 17 -9.43 5.86 -2.89
N MET A 18 -8.49 6.61 -3.46
CA MET A 18 -8.18 6.61 -4.89
C MET A 18 -7.07 5.61 -5.20
N ARG A 19 -6.92 5.22 -6.47
CA ARG A 19 -5.79 4.40 -6.92
C ARG A 19 -4.46 5.05 -6.51
N ILE A 20 -3.54 4.25 -5.99
CA ILE A 20 -2.21 4.71 -5.59
C ILE A 20 -1.44 5.10 -6.85
N VAL A 21 -0.84 6.30 -6.86
CA VAL A 21 0.02 6.76 -7.96
C VAL A 21 1.48 6.62 -7.55
N THR A 22 1.82 7.02 -6.33
CA THR A 22 3.17 6.85 -5.77
C THR A 22 3.11 6.02 -4.49
N PRO A 23 3.32 4.69 -4.56
CA PRO A 23 3.22 3.82 -3.40
C PRO A 23 4.35 4.10 -2.42
N ALA A 24 3.98 4.50 -1.21
CA ALA A 24 4.90 4.76 -0.12
C ALA A 24 4.45 4.09 1.19
N ARG A 25 5.42 3.84 2.05
CA ARG A 25 5.23 3.39 3.44
C ARG A 25 6.36 3.91 4.33
N GLY A 26 6.23 3.75 5.64
CA GLY A 26 7.34 4.03 6.57
C GLY A 26 8.41 2.96 6.47
N SER A 27 9.68 3.34 6.64
CA SER A 27 10.84 2.43 6.59
C SER A 27 10.79 1.31 7.65
N ALA A 28 10.12 1.57 8.78
CA ALA A 28 9.91 0.59 9.85
C ALA A 28 8.63 -0.26 9.69
N CYS A 29 7.83 -0.03 8.66
CA CYS A 29 6.61 -0.79 8.39
C CYS A 29 6.94 -2.25 8.03
N THR A 30 6.13 -3.18 8.52
CA THR A 30 6.26 -4.63 8.25
C THR A 30 5.10 -5.21 7.44
N HIS A 31 4.19 -4.36 6.96
CA HIS A 31 3.10 -4.71 6.05
C HIS A 31 3.48 -4.34 4.61
N MET A 32 2.81 -4.96 3.63
CA MET A 32 3.03 -4.68 2.20
C MET A 32 2.07 -3.62 1.62
N GLN A 33 0.96 -3.31 2.30
CA GLN A 33 0.04 -2.25 1.87
C GLN A 33 0.75 -0.90 1.83
N CYS A 34 0.67 -0.18 0.71
CA CYS A 34 1.16 1.20 0.63
C CYS A 34 0.01 2.21 0.72
N PHE A 35 0.38 3.45 1.01
CA PHE A 35 -0.46 4.62 0.80
C PHE A 35 0.14 5.47 -0.33
N ASP A 36 -0.65 6.38 -0.87
CA ASP A 36 -0.15 7.35 -1.83
C ASP A 36 0.66 8.45 -1.13
N LEU A 37 1.89 8.67 -1.61
CA LEU A 37 2.84 9.61 -0.99
C LEU A 37 2.29 11.04 -0.91
N ARG A 38 1.65 11.53 -1.98
CA ARG A 38 1.12 12.91 -2.02
C ARG A 38 0.04 13.11 -0.96
N TRP A 39 -0.86 12.15 -0.85
CA TRP A 39 -1.93 12.18 0.15
C TRP A 39 -1.40 12.05 1.57
N PHE A 40 -0.41 11.18 1.80
CA PHE A 40 0.21 11.07 3.11
C PHE A 40 0.92 12.36 3.53
N LEU A 41 1.68 13.02 2.65
CA LEU A 41 2.34 14.29 2.97
C LEU A 41 1.34 15.38 3.36
N THR A 42 0.22 15.48 2.64
CA THR A 42 -0.88 16.41 2.98
C THR A 42 -1.40 16.18 4.40
N VAL A 43 -1.61 14.92 4.80
CA VAL A 43 -2.06 14.59 6.16
C VAL A 43 -0.94 14.83 7.19
N PHE A 44 0.29 14.46 6.85
CA PHE A 44 1.47 14.58 7.70
C PHE A 44 1.78 16.03 8.09
N GLU A 45 1.67 16.96 7.14
CA GLU A 45 1.87 18.39 7.38
C GLU A 45 0.81 18.98 8.29
N ASN A 46 -0.45 18.55 8.13
CA ASN A 46 -1.59 19.05 8.89
C ASN A 46 -1.73 18.43 10.29
N SER A 47 -1.12 17.26 10.54
CA SER A 47 -1.28 16.51 11.79
C SER A 47 0.06 16.24 12.49
N LYS A 48 0.66 17.28 13.11
CA LYS A 48 1.92 17.16 13.87
C LYS A 48 1.89 16.10 14.99
N HIS A 49 0.71 15.70 15.49
CA HIS A 49 0.55 14.74 16.58
C HIS A 49 0.21 13.30 16.13
N GLN A 50 -0.03 13.07 14.83
CA GLN A 50 -0.42 11.76 14.29
C GLN A 50 0.54 11.25 13.21
N ARG A 51 1.85 11.50 13.37
CA ARG A 51 2.90 10.96 12.49
C ARG A 51 3.07 9.45 12.66
N ARG A 52 2.02 8.70 12.32
CA ARG A 52 1.95 7.25 12.40
C ARG A 52 1.44 6.72 11.07
N CYS A 53 1.92 5.55 10.69
CA CYS A 53 1.39 4.83 9.55
C CYS A 53 -0.10 4.55 9.76
N THR A 54 -0.93 4.88 8.78
CA THR A 54 -2.39 4.63 8.83
C THR A 54 -2.75 3.15 8.72
N VAL A 55 -1.80 2.30 8.30
CA VAL A 55 -2.01 0.86 8.15
C VAL A 55 -1.64 0.11 9.44
N CYS A 56 -0.48 0.42 10.05
CA CYS A 56 0.04 -0.34 11.19
C CYS A 56 0.32 0.48 12.46
N ALA A 57 -0.05 1.76 12.48
CA ALA A 57 0.13 2.69 13.60
C ALA A 57 1.58 2.90 14.08
N LYS A 58 2.58 2.32 13.41
CA LYS A 58 4.01 2.56 13.70
C LYS A 58 4.37 4.03 13.49
N PRO A 59 5.20 4.64 14.35
CA PRO A 59 5.65 6.03 14.18
C PRO A 59 6.42 6.25 12.88
N ILE A 60 6.23 7.42 12.28
CA ILE A 60 7.00 7.93 11.12
C ILE A 60 7.51 9.33 11.52
N PRO A 61 8.59 9.45 12.31
CA PRO A 61 8.99 10.72 12.93
C PRO A 61 9.25 11.86 11.93
N SER A 62 9.75 11.52 10.75
CA SER A 62 10.17 12.44 9.69
C SER A 62 9.71 11.97 8.31
N VAL A 63 9.54 12.91 7.38
CA VAL A 63 9.33 12.60 5.96
C VAL A 63 10.49 11.79 5.36
N LYS A 64 11.69 11.87 5.96
CA LYS A 64 12.86 11.06 5.56
C LYS A 64 12.71 9.58 5.92
N ASP A 65 11.77 9.24 6.80
CA ASP A 65 11.48 7.86 7.18
C ASP A 65 10.47 7.21 6.22
N LEU A 66 10.04 7.92 5.17
CA LEU A 66 9.21 7.39 4.11
C LEU A 66 10.08 6.75 3.02
N VAL A 67 9.62 5.61 2.52
CA VAL A 67 10.23 4.90 1.39
C VAL A 67 9.18 4.70 0.30
N VAL A 68 9.60 4.84 -0.95
CA VAL A 68 8.79 4.45 -2.11
C VAL A 68 9.00 2.96 -2.35
N ASP A 69 7.92 2.21 -2.49
CA ASP A 69 7.99 0.77 -2.72
C ASP A 69 8.17 0.48 -4.21
N GLY A 70 9.40 0.18 -4.62
CA GLY A 70 9.75 -0.02 -6.03
C GLY A 70 9.01 -1.18 -6.68
N LEU A 71 8.79 -2.29 -5.94
CA LEU A 71 8.02 -3.42 -6.46
C LEU A 71 6.58 -2.98 -6.77
N LEU A 72 5.93 -2.28 -5.84
CA LEU A 72 4.56 -1.83 -6.07
C LEU A 72 4.47 -0.73 -7.14
N VAL A 73 5.52 0.07 -7.37
CA VAL A 73 5.58 1.00 -8.51
C VAL A 73 5.47 0.23 -9.83
N ASP A 74 6.27 -0.83 -9.98
CA ASP A 74 6.31 -1.61 -11.22
C ASP A 74 4.97 -2.32 -11.44
N ILE A 75 4.42 -2.95 -10.40
CA ILE A 75 3.11 -3.61 -10.47
C ILE A 75 2.00 -2.63 -10.86
N LEU A 76 1.92 -1.47 -10.19
CA LEU A 76 0.86 -0.49 -10.47
C LEU A 76 0.91 0.04 -11.91
N ARG A 77 2.10 0.11 -12.52
CA ARG A 77 2.26 0.43 -13.95
C ARG A 77 1.77 -0.69 -14.86
N GLU A 78 2.06 -1.95 -14.52
CA GLU A 78 1.60 -3.11 -15.30
C GLU A 78 0.08 -3.19 -15.38
N ILE A 79 -0.64 -2.75 -14.34
CA ILE A 79 -2.11 -2.78 -14.27
C ILE A 79 -2.76 -1.40 -14.45
N GLU A 80 -2.02 -0.37 -14.87
CA GLU A 80 -2.50 1.01 -14.89
C GLU A 80 -3.79 1.17 -15.72
N GLU A 81 -3.85 0.52 -16.88
CA GLU A 81 -4.99 0.55 -17.80
C GLU A 81 -6.15 -0.36 -17.38
N ASP A 82 -5.93 -1.29 -16.44
CA ASP A 82 -6.97 -2.16 -15.92
C ASP A 82 -7.57 -1.54 -14.65
N GLU A 83 -8.63 -0.75 -14.82
CA GLU A 83 -9.41 -0.15 -13.72
C GLU A 83 -10.21 -1.20 -12.92
N GLY A 84 -10.38 -2.42 -13.44
CA GLY A 84 -11.13 -3.49 -12.79
C GLY A 84 -10.39 -4.15 -11.63
N VAL A 85 -9.06 -4.03 -11.62
CA VAL A 85 -8.17 -4.58 -10.58
C VAL A 85 -8.24 -3.74 -9.32
N LEU A 86 -8.77 -4.33 -8.24
CA LEU A 86 -8.88 -3.67 -6.93
C LEU A 86 -7.80 -4.11 -5.95
N SER A 87 -7.30 -5.34 -6.10
CA SER A 87 -6.26 -5.89 -5.24
C SER A 87 -5.40 -6.93 -5.93
N ILE A 88 -4.25 -7.21 -5.33
CA ILE A 88 -3.24 -8.16 -5.81
C ILE A 88 -2.84 -9.11 -4.68
N HIS A 89 -2.41 -10.31 -5.03
CA HIS A 89 -1.70 -11.20 -4.10
C HIS A 89 -0.19 -11.05 -4.33
N LEU A 90 0.53 -10.58 -3.31
CA LEU A 90 1.99 -10.51 -3.28
C LEU A 90 2.55 -11.73 -2.55
N GLN A 91 3.43 -12.49 -3.19
CA GLN A 91 4.09 -13.65 -2.61
C GLN A 91 5.47 -13.31 -2.06
N LYS A 92 5.97 -14.15 -1.16
CA LYS A 92 7.36 -14.08 -0.70
C LYS A 92 8.29 -14.34 -1.90
N GLY A 93 9.14 -13.35 -2.22
CA GLY A 93 10.00 -13.37 -3.40
C GLY A 93 9.63 -12.36 -4.48
N GLY A 94 8.49 -11.67 -4.33
CA GLY A 94 8.10 -10.55 -5.19
C GLY A 94 7.25 -10.93 -6.39
N SER A 95 6.96 -12.22 -6.60
CA SER A 95 5.93 -12.63 -7.55
C SER A 95 4.56 -12.14 -7.09
N TRP A 96 3.71 -11.81 -8.07
CA TRP A 96 2.40 -11.25 -7.81
C TRP A 96 1.36 -11.74 -8.82
N SER A 97 0.09 -11.68 -8.42
CA SER A 97 -1.06 -11.90 -9.31
C SER A 97 -2.19 -10.95 -8.96
N VAL A 98 -3.11 -10.69 -9.90
CA VAL A 98 -4.39 -10.06 -9.57
C VAL A 98 -5.14 -10.95 -8.58
N ALA A 99 -5.77 -10.34 -7.58
CA ALA A 99 -6.70 -11.04 -6.70
C ALA A 99 -8.09 -11.00 -7.37
N GLU A 100 -8.68 -12.17 -7.55
CA GLU A 100 -10.05 -12.29 -8.06
C GLU A 100 -11.02 -11.68 -7.04
N ARG A 101 -12.16 -11.15 -7.51
CA ARG A 101 -13.24 -10.77 -6.60
C ARG A 101 -13.81 -12.08 -6.07
N ASP A 102 -13.74 -12.30 -4.77
CA ASP A 102 -14.53 -13.35 -4.14
C ASP A 102 -15.99 -12.93 -4.31
N ASP A 103 -16.68 -13.51 -5.29
CA ASP A 103 -18.13 -13.35 -5.51
C ASP A 103 -18.92 -14.11 -4.40
N GLU A 104 -18.54 -13.95 -3.12
CA GLU A 104 -19.15 -14.61 -1.96
C GLU A 104 -20.04 -13.69 -1.10
N ASP A 105 -20.41 -12.50 -1.60
CA ASP A 105 -21.44 -11.66 -0.99
C ASP A 105 -22.67 -11.59 -1.90
N GLU A 106 -23.46 -12.67 -1.94
CA GLU A 106 -24.87 -12.68 -2.39
C GLU A 106 -25.81 -12.81 -1.17
#